data_AF-A0AAD3MVT8-F1
#
_entry.id   AF-A0AAD3MVT8-F1
#
_cell.length_a   1.000
_cell.length_b   1.000
_cell.length_c   1.000
_cell.angle_alpha   90.00
_cell.angle_beta   90.00
_cell.angle_gamma   90.00
#
_symmetry.space_group_name_H-M   'P 1'
#
loop_
_entity.id
_entity.type
_entity.pdbx_description
1 polymer ?
#
loop_
_entity_poly.entity_id
_entity_poly.type
_entity_poly.pdbx_seq_one_letter_code
_entity_poly.pdbx_strand_id
1 'polypeptide(L)'
;MAASLWFLGVCALSLAHVAPSGQAMSRAAMPFGLLRRELACEGYPIELRCPGSDVVMVETANYGRTDDKICDADPFQMENTQCYLPDALKIMAQ
;
A
#
# COMPACT_ATOMS: atom_id res chain seq x y z
N MET A 1 8.82 -57.18 -10.55
CA MET A 1 7.99 -56.36 -11.46
C MET A 1 6.77 -55.72 -10.77
N ALA A 2 6.26 -56.27 -9.66
CA ALA A 2 5.08 -55.73 -8.96
C ALA A 2 5.36 -54.56 -7.99
N ALA A 3 6.54 -54.50 -7.37
CA ALA A 3 6.87 -53.46 -6.38
C ALA A 3 7.05 -52.06 -7.01
N SER A 4 7.60 -51.99 -8.23
CA SER A 4 7.83 -50.74 -8.97
C SER A 4 6.56 -50.01 -9.38
N LEU A 5 5.46 -50.75 -9.62
CA LEU A 5 4.15 -50.16 -9.96
C LEU A 5 3.45 -49.56 -8.74
N TRP A 6 3.70 -50.10 -7.55
CA TRP A 6 3.17 -49.57 -6.29
C TRP A 6 3.82 -48.23 -5.92
N PHE A 7 5.15 -48.11 -6.05
CA PHE A 7 5.86 -46.86 -5.78
C PHE A 7 5.45 -45.72 -6.73
N LEU A 8 5.22 -46.02 -8.02
CA LEU A 8 4.72 -45.04 -8.99
C LEU A 8 3.29 -44.59 -8.67
N GLY A 9 2.42 -45.52 -8.25
CA GLY A 9 1.05 -45.21 -7.82
C GLY A 9 1.00 -44.27 -6.61
N VAL A 10 1.83 -44.52 -5.60
CA VAL A 10 1.90 -43.69 -4.38
C VAL A 10 2.44 -42.29 -4.69
N CYS A 11 3.43 -42.17 -5.58
CA CYS A 11 3.99 -40.89 -6.00
C CYS A 11 2.98 -40.04 -6.81
N ALA A 12 2.16 -40.69 -7.65
CA ALA A 12 1.10 -40.00 -8.38
C ALA A 12 -0.01 -39.49 -7.44
N LEU A 13 -0.37 -40.26 -6.40
CA LEU A 13 -1.36 -39.82 -5.41
C LEU A 13 -0.86 -38.67 -4.54
N SER A 14 0.42 -38.64 -4.18
CA SER A 14 0.98 -37.54 -3.36
C SER A 14 1.05 -36.22 -4.12
N LEU A 15 1.41 -36.23 -5.42
CA LEU A 15 1.38 -35.02 -6.25
C LEU A 15 -0.04 -34.48 -6.44
N ALA A 16 -1.06 -35.33 -6.47
CA ALA A 16 -2.45 -34.89 -6.63
C ALA A 16 -3.03 -34.17 -5.38
N HIS A 17 -2.42 -34.35 -4.20
CA HIS A 17 -2.88 -33.74 -2.95
C HIS A 17 -2.16 -32.43 -2.59
N VAL A 18 -1.11 -32.06 -3.33
CA VAL A 18 -0.48 -30.75 -3.19
C VAL A 18 -1.27 -29.78 -4.06
N ALA A 19 -2.43 -29.34 -3.57
CA ALA A 19 -3.07 -28.15 -4.10
C ALA A 19 -2.11 -26.97 -3.83
N PRO A 20 -1.62 -26.25 -4.85
CA PRO A 20 -0.94 -24.99 -4.60
C PRO A 20 -1.99 -24.05 -4.00
N SER A 21 -1.81 -23.70 -2.72
CA SER A 21 -2.58 -22.64 -2.09
C SER A 21 -2.21 -21.33 -2.76
N GLY A 22 -2.83 -21.05 -3.91
CA GLY A 22 -2.71 -19.81 -4.67
C GLY A 22 -3.40 -18.65 -3.97
N GLN A 23 -3.17 -18.47 -2.67
CA GLN A 23 -3.44 -17.22 -1.98
C GLN A 23 -2.36 -16.21 -2.41
N ALA A 24 -2.33 -15.91 -3.70
CA ALA A 24 -1.87 -14.61 -4.15
C ALA A 24 -2.88 -13.62 -3.56
N MET A 25 -2.53 -13.06 -2.41
CA MET A 25 -3.30 -11.98 -1.79
C MET A 25 -3.23 -10.81 -2.77
N SER A 26 -4.25 -10.73 -3.61
CA SER A 26 -4.44 -9.69 -4.60
C SER A 26 -4.23 -8.34 -3.94
N ARG A 27 -3.45 -7.47 -4.60
CA ARG A 27 -3.52 -6.02 -4.44
C ARG A 27 -4.96 -5.60 -4.73
N ALA A 28 -5.84 -5.72 -3.75
CA ALA A 28 -7.19 -5.21 -3.83
C ALA A 28 -7.07 -3.70 -3.82
N ALA A 29 -7.27 -3.07 -4.98
CA ALA A 29 -7.46 -1.64 -5.08
C ALA A 29 -8.60 -1.27 -4.12
N MET A 30 -8.27 -0.53 -3.05
CA MET A 30 -9.22 -0.13 -2.03
C MET A 30 -10.25 0.83 -2.66
N PRO A 31 -11.56 0.55 -2.56
CA PRO A 31 -12.55 1.41 -3.18
C PRO A 31 -12.56 2.81 -2.54
N PHE A 32 -12.85 3.82 -3.36
CA PHE A 32 -13.01 5.21 -2.93
C PHE A 32 -14.06 5.29 -1.82
N GLY A 33 -13.64 5.75 -0.62
CA GLY A 33 -14.43 5.73 0.61
C GLY A 33 -13.75 5.01 1.79
N LEU A 34 -12.79 4.12 1.51
CA LEU A 34 -11.87 3.56 2.51
C LEU A 34 -10.51 4.28 2.54
N LEU A 35 -10.21 5.10 1.55
CA LEU A 35 -8.98 5.89 1.50
C LEU A 35 -9.06 7.04 2.51
N ARG A 36 -8.25 6.95 3.56
CA ARG A 36 -8.09 8.00 4.55
C ARG A 36 -7.00 8.97 4.10
N ARG A 37 -7.35 10.26 4.00
CA ARG A 37 -6.39 11.34 3.75
C ARG A 37 -6.08 12.05 5.05
N GLU A 38 -4.79 12.18 5.33
CA GLU A 38 -4.26 12.98 6.42
C GLU A 38 -3.42 14.12 5.83
N LEU A 39 -3.46 15.28 6.47
CA LEU A 39 -2.73 16.47 6.02
C LEU A 39 -2.12 17.18 7.23
N ALA A 40 -0.85 17.56 7.10
CA ALA A 40 -0.15 18.40 8.07
C ALA A 40 0.58 19.51 7.34
N CYS A 41 0.66 20.67 7.98
CA CYS A 41 1.42 21.81 7.49
C CYS A 41 2.90 21.68 7.85
N GLU A 42 3.75 22.42 7.15
CA GLU A 42 5.18 22.45 7.44
C GLU A 42 5.45 22.78 8.92
N GLY A 43 6.35 22.02 9.55
CA GLY A 43 6.67 22.15 10.98
C GLY A 43 5.72 21.40 11.91
N TYR A 44 4.59 20.87 11.42
CA TYR A 44 3.67 20.06 12.22
C TYR A 44 3.85 18.57 11.90
N PRO A 45 3.94 17.70 12.92
CA PRO A 45 4.02 16.26 12.70
C PRO A 45 2.68 15.73 12.16
N ILE A 46 2.76 14.76 11.24
CA ILE A 46 1.61 14.02 10.74
C ILE A 46 1.54 12.65 11.43
N GLU A 47 0.35 12.26 11.91
CA GLU A 47 0.12 10.94 12.49
C GLU A 47 -0.88 10.15 11.65
N LEU A 48 -0.49 8.95 11.21
CA LEU A 48 -1.35 8.04 10.46
C LEU A 48 -1.93 6.98 11.41
N ARG A 49 -3.26 6.89 11.50
CA ARG A 49 -3.95 5.91 12.35
C ARG A 49 -5.03 5.18 11.57
N CYS A 50 -4.97 3.84 11.59
CA CYS A 50 -6.01 2.96 11.07
C CYS A 50 -6.80 2.35 12.24
N PRO A 51 -8.13 2.16 12.12
CA PRO A 51 -8.93 1.50 13.15
C PRO A 51 -8.63 -0.01 13.22
N GLY A 52 -8.78 -0.60 14.40
CA GLY A 52 -8.72 -2.06 14.59
C GLY A 52 -7.32 -2.66 14.40
N SER A 53 -7.24 -3.71 13.58
CA SER A 53 -6.01 -4.45 13.24
C SER A 53 -5.43 -4.08 11.88
N ASP A 54 -6.00 -3.08 11.22
CA ASP A 54 -5.60 -2.67 9.88
C ASP A 54 -4.23 -1.99 9.91
N VAL A 55 -3.42 -2.26 8.89
CA VAL A 55 -2.09 -1.65 8.73
C VAL A 55 -2.17 -0.45 7.80
N VAL A 56 -1.33 0.55 8.06
CA VAL A 56 -1.24 1.73 7.21
C VAL A 56 -0.65 1.34 5.87
N MET A 57 -1.36 1.63 4.78
CA MET A 57 -0.90 1.49 3.41
C MET A 57 -0.97 2.84 2.72
N VAL A 58 0.19 3.35 2.28
CA VAL A 58 0.26 4.65 1.61
C VAL A 58 0.11 4.46 0.10
N GLU A 59 -1.03 4.86 -0.43
CA GLU A 59 -1.30 4.86 -1.89
C GLU A 59 -0.73 6.10 -2.59
N THR A 60 -0.85 7.26 -1.94
CA THR A 60 -0.39 8.55 -2.48
C THR A 60 0.16 9.41 -1.35
N ALA A 61 1.27 10.09 -1.60
CA ALA A 61 1.79 11.14 -0.73
C ALA A 61 2.50 12.20 -1.58
N ASN A 62 2.34 13.46 -1.20
CA ASN A 62 3.05 14.59 -1.80
C ASN A 62 3.57 15.47 -0.67
N TYR A 63 4.83 15.86 -0.76
CA TYR A 63 5.40 16.91 0.08
C TYR A 63 5.57 18.15 -0.80
N GLY A 64 4.79 19.19 -0.53
CA GLY A 64 4.72 20.39 -1.35
C GLY A 64 3.37 21.09 -1.23
N ARG A 65 3.01 21.88 -2.23
CA ARG A 65 1.78 22.69 -2.25
C ARG A 65 1.09 22.54 -3.59
N THR A 66 -0.18 22.13 -3.53
CA THR A 66 -1.07 21.96 -4.70
C THR A 66 -2.26 22.89 -4.69
N ASP A 67 -2.50 23.57 -3.56
CA ASP A 67 -3.67 24.38 -3.27
C ASP A 67 -3.24 25.64 -2.53
N ASP A 68 -3.90 26.75 -2.84
CA ASP A 68 -3.64 28.09 -2.29
C ASP A 68 -4.42 28.37 -0.99
N LYS A 69 -5.27 27.45 -0.52
CA LYS A 69 -6.11 27.64 0.68
C LYS A 69 -5.72 26.75 1.86
N ILE A 70 -4.83 25.79 1.62
CA ILE A 70 -4.37 24.85 2.65
C ILE A 70 -3.11 25.38 3.30
N CYS A 71 -3.00 25.30 4.64
CA CYS A 71 -1.85 25.81 5.40
C CYS A 71 -1.57 27.30 5.10
N ASP A 72 -2.41 28.16 5.66
CA ASP A 72 -2.37 29.61 5.46
C ASP A 72 -1.02 30.19 5.94
N ALA A 73 -0.40 31.02 5.12
CA ALA A 73 0.94 31.57 5.34
C ALA A 73 1.08 32.94 4.64
N ASP A 74 2.31 33.43 4.47
CA ASP A 74 2.52 34.66 3.70
C ASP A 74 2.15 34.45 2.22
N PRO A 75 1.54 35.46 1.54
CA PRO A 75 1.08 35.33 0.16
C PRO A 75 2.16 34.89 -0.83
N PHE A 76 3.41 35.30 -0.61
CA PHE A 76 4.57 34.91 -1.42
C PHE A 76 4.87 33.41 -1.37
N GLN A 77 4.56 32.75 -0.25
CA GLN A 77 4.77 31.31 -0.07
C GLN A 77 3.59 30.49 -0.63
N MET A 78 2.43 31.13 -0.81
CA MET A 78 1.20 30.51 -1.28
C MET A 78 1.01 30.60 -2.80
N GLU A 79 1.73 31.51 -3.47
CA GLU A 79 1.64 31.70 -4.93
C GLU A 79 2.05 30.44 -5.72
N ASN A 80 2.99 29.64 -5.19
CA ASN A 80 3.42 28.41 -5.85
C ASN A 80 2.55 27.21 -5.46
N THR A 81 1.52 26.95 -6.26
CA THR A 81 0.63 25.78 -6.16
C THR A 81 1.07 24.59 -7.02
N GLN A 82 2.26 24.64 -7.63
CA GLN A 82 2.81 23.57 -8.47
C GLN A 82 4.10 23.01 -7.85
N CYS A 83 4.08 22.81 -6.55
CA CYS A 83 5.21 22.27 -5.80
C CYS A 83 4.95 20.80 -5.46
N TYR A 84 5.76 19.92 -6.04
CA TYR A 84 5.63 18.47 -5.90
C TYR A 84 6.99 17.83 -5.61
N LEU A 85 7.02 16.91 -4.64
CA LEU A 85 8.19 16.07 -4.39
C LEU A 85 7.84 14.61 -4.75
N PRO A 86 8.36 14.07 -5.87
CA PRO A 86 8.01 12.71 -6.32
C PRO A 86 8.48 11.62 -5.35
N ASP A 87 9.54 11.86 -4.59
CA ASP A 87 10.09 10.91 -3.62
C ASP A 87 9.29 10.85 -2.31
N ALA A 88 8.31 11.73 -2.11
CA ALA A 88 7.51 11.77 -0.89
C ALA A 88 6.77 10.45 -0.64
N LEU A 89 6.26 9.81 -1.70
CA LEU A 89 5.61 8.50 -1.59
C LEU A 89 6.57 7.43 -1.05
N LYS A 90 7.82 7.44 -1.50
CA LYS A 90 8.83 6.47 -1.04
C LYS A 90 9.18 6.68 0.43
N ILE A 91 9.25 7.93 0.88
CA ILE A 91 9.55 8.28 2.28
C ILE A 91 8.41 7.84 3.20
N MET A 92 7.16 8.04 2.78
CA MET A 92 5.99 7.69 3.60
C MET A 92 5.64 6.20 3.57
N ALA A 93 6.08 5.47 2.56
CA ALA A 93 5.86 4.03 2.42
C ALA A 93 7.00 3.16 2.96
N GLN A 94 8.03 3.78 3.55
CA GLN A 94 9.16 3.10 4.20
C GLN A 94 8.82 2.68 5.63
#